data_AF-A0A9W4SLV7-F1
#
_entry.id   AF-A0A9W4SLV7-F1
#
_cell.length_a   1.000
_cell.length_b   1.000
_cell.length_c   1.000
_cell.angle_alpha   90.00
_cell.angle_beta   90.00
_cell.angle_gamma   90.00
#
_symmetry.space_group_name_H-M   'P 1'
#
loop_
_entity.id
_entity.type
_entity.pdbx_description
1 polymer ?
#
loop_
_entity_poly.entity_id
_entity_poly.type
_entity_poly.pdbx_seq_one_letter_code
_entity_poly.pdbx_strand_id
1 'polypeptide(L)'
;MVQKRLKDFDNSLDKYTAFLTNEIQNGTYVSEKDEWVACDTPSRRRRRLTSAILKRANATTQCSLSWATDTNEINCPFVWESIDKNPNLDLGQGYYKAAIPFVDKQIAKGGYRLGTFLNSILTKKC
;
A
#
# COMPACT_ATOMS: atom_id res chain seq x y z
N MET A 1 -1.57 -16.07 0.93
CA MET A 1 -0.68 -15.65 -0.18
C MET A 1 0.75 -15.34 0.26
N VAL A 2 0.98 -14.52 1.29
CA VAL A 2 2.35 -14.19 1.76
C VAL A 2 3.18 -15.42 2.16
N GLN A 3 2.63 -16.34 2.94
CA GLN A 3 3.33 -17.59 3.30
C GLN A 3 3.74 -18.42 2.06
N LYS A 4 2.94 -18.36 0.99
CA LYS A 4 3.29 -19.01 -0.28
C LYS A 4 4.40 -18.25 -1.00
N ARG A 5 4.33 -16.91 -1.00
CA ARG A 5 5.37 -16.02 -1.54
C ARG A 5 6.72 -16.22 -0.86
N LEU A 6 6.75 -16.47 0.44
CA LEU A 6 7.98 -16.76 1.17
C LEU A 6 8.72 -18.02 0.65
N LYS A 7 8.02 -18.99 0.05
CA LYS A 7 8.69 -20.16 -0.56
C LYS A 7 9.61 -19.77 -1.72
N ASP A 8 9.31 -18.68 -2.41
CA ASP A 8 10.14 -18.12 -3.48
C ASP A 8 11.42 -17.43 -2.92
N PHE A 9 11.51 -17.29 -1.59
CA PHE A 9 12.61 -16.66 -0.86
C PHE A 9 13.20 -17.61 0.20
N ASP A 10 13.22 -18.92 -0.06
CA ASP A 10 13.74 -19.95 0.86
C ASP A 10 13.07 -19.95 2.24
N ASN A 11 11.79 -19.55 2.30
CA ASN A 11 11.03 -19.30 3.53
C ASN A 11 11.67 -18.23 4.45
N SER A 12 12.55 -17.37 3.92
CA SER A 12 13.18 -16.29 4.67
C SER A 12 12.39 -14.99 4.53
N LEU A 13 11.88 -14.51 5.67
CA LEU A 13 11.28 -13.18 5.73
C LEU A 13 12.31 -12.09 5.42
N ASP A 14 13.54 -12.23 5.91
CA ASP A 14 14.61 -11.25 5.70
C ASP A 14 14.89 -11.07 4.21
N LYS A 15 15.04 -12.16 3.45
CA LYS A 15 15.23 -12.12 1.99
C LYS A 15 14.06 -11.43 1.29
N TYR A 16 12.83 -11.73 1.69
CA TYR A 16 11.65 -11.09 1.09
C TYR A 16 11.58 -9.59 1.42
N THR A 17 11.85 -9.20 2.65
CA THR A 17 11.90 -7.78 3.04
C THR A 17 13.04 -7.03 2.36
N ALA A 18 14.21 -7.66 2.19
CA ALA A 18 15.34 -7.08 1.48
C ALA A 18 15.00 -6.87 -0.01
N PHE A 19 14.33 -7.83 -0.63
CA PHE A 19 13.80 -7.70 -1.98
C PHE A 19 12.85 -6.49 -2.10
N LEU A 20 11.82 -6.39 -1.25
CA LEU A 20 10.87 -5.28 -1.30
C LEU A 20 11.55 -3.92 -1.01
N THR A 21 12.51 -3.88 -0.09
CA THR A 21 13.27 -2.67 0.22
C THR A 21 14.12 -2.24 -0.97
N ASN A 22 14.76 -3.18 -1.65
CA ASN A 22 15.52 -2.89 -2.87
C ASN A 22 14.60 -2.40 -4.00
N GLU A 23 13.41 -2.98 -4.16
CA GLU A 23 12.43 -2.49 -5.15
C GLU A 23 12.00 -1.04 -4.87
N ILE A 24 11.86 -0.66 -3.60
CA ILE A 24 11.58 0.72 -3.17
C ILE A 24 12.76 1.65 -3.44
N GLN A 25 13.99 1.23 -3.13
CA GLN A 25 15.16 2.11 -3.17
C GLN A 25 15.78 2.24 -4.56
N ASN A 26 15.82 1.14 -5.32
CA ASN A 26 16.59 1.02 -6.55
C ASN A 26 15.82 0.34 -7.70
N GLY A 27 14.67 -0.29 -7.42
CA GLY A 27 13.93 -1.06 -8.41
C GLY A 27 12.69 -0.37 -8.95
N THR A 28 11.63 -1.15 -9.16
CA THR A 28 10.43 -0.72 -9.90
C THR A 28 9.63 0.37 -9.17
N TYR A 29 9.76 0.47 -7.85
CA TYR A 29 8.93 1.35 -7.05
C TYR A 29 9.55 2.72 -6.77
N VAL A 30 10.77 2.98 -7.25
CA VAL A 30 11.50 4.23 -7.00
C VAL A 30 10.71 5.46 -7.44
N SER A 31 10.12 5.41 -8.64
CA SER A 31 9.33 6.52 -9.20
C SER A 31 7.96 6.70 -8.54
N GLU A 32 7.47 5.71 -7.80
CA GLU A 32 6.13 5.74 -7.22
C GLU A 32 6.13 5.99 -5.70
N LYS A 33 7.20 5.62 -5.00
CA LYS A 33 7.23 5.59 -3.52
C LYS A 33 6.83 6.93 -2.89
N ASP A 34 7.22 8.05 -3.50
CA ASP A 34 6.93 9.39 -2.97
C ASP A 34 5.44 9.73 -3.10
N GLU A 35 4.76 9.22 -4.13
CA GLU A 35 3.32 9.36 -4.30
C GLU A 35 2.54 8.53 -3.28
N TRP A 36 3.06 7.37 -2.85
CA TRP A 36 2.37 6.49 -1.90
C TRP A 36 2.09 7.13 -0.54
N VAL A 37 2.89 8.13 -0.18
CA VAL A 37 2.80 8.93 1.05
C VAL A 37 2.38 10.37 0.78
N ALA A 38 2.21 10.76 -0.48
CA ALA A 38 1.63 12.04 -0.86
C ALA A 38 0.12 11.98 -0.59
N CYS A 39 -0.26 12.17 0.67
CA CYS A 39 -1.67 12.33 0.99
C CYS A 39 -2.10 13.71 0.52
N ASP A 40 -3.03 13.78 -0.43
CA ASP A 40 -3.77 14.99 -0.71
C ASP A 40 -4.51 15.40 0.57
N THR A 41 -3.95 16.35 1.32
CA THR A 41 -4.80 17.16 2.19
C THR A 41 -5.90 17.73 1.28
N PRO A 42 -7.19 17.63 1.62
CA PRO A 42 -8.23 18.32 0.89
C PRO A 42 -8.07 19.82 1.13
N SER A 43 -7.09 20.43 0.47
CA SER A 43 -6.69 21.82 0.64
C SER A 43 -6.57 22.57 -0.68
N ARG A 44 -7.08 22.02 -1.80
CA ARG A 44 -7.14 22.79 -3.07
C ARG A 44 -8.43 22.72 -3.89
N ARG A 45 -9.43 21.86 -3.59
CA ARG A 45 -10.66 21.77 -4.39
C ARG A 45 -12.00 21.64 -3.61
N ARG A 46 -12.07 22.02 -2.34
CA ARG A 46 -13.36 22.22 -1.65
C ARG A 46 -13.41 23.56 -0.90
N ARG A 47 -14.07 24.50 -1.57
CA ARG A 47 -14.77 25.70 -1.11
C ARG A 47 -15.02 25.76 0.41
N ARG A 48 -14.53 26.83 1.07
CA ARG A 48 -14.97 27.39 2.36
C ARG A 48 -15.48 26.35 3.40
N LEU A 49 -14.60 25.51 3.93
CA LEU A 49 -14.77 24.99 5.30
C LEU A 49 -13.70 25.61 6.19
N THR A 50 -14.13 26.13 7.34
CA THR A 50 -13.32 26.92 8.26
C THR A 50 -12.08 26.15 8.70
N SER A 51 -10.94 26.85 8.63
CA SER A 51 -9.56 26.37 8.78
C SER A 51 -9.22 25.69 10.12
N ALA A 52 -10.15 25.63 11.08
CA ALA A 52 -9.97 24.98 12.38
C ALA A 52 -10.35 23.49 12.37
N ILE A 53 -11.32 23.06 11.55
CA ILE A 53 -11.77 21.66 11.48
C ILE A 53 -10.80 20.84 10.61
N LEU A 54 -10.29 21.41 9.51
CA LEU A 54 -9.27 20.79 8.66
C LEU A 54 -7.90 20.68 9.33
N LYS A 55 -7.59 21.55 10.31
CA LYS A 55 -6.39 21.42 11.16
C LYS A 55 -6.52 20.31 12.22
N ARG A 56 -7.75 19.90 12.56
CA ARG A 56 -8.06 18.90 13.60
C ARG A 56 -8.37 17.51 13.07
N ALA A 57 -8.76 17.38 11.81
CA ALA A 57 -8.67 16.11 11.11
C ALA A 57 -7.17 15.81 10.93
N ASN A 58 -6.58 15.14 11.93
CA ASN A 58 -5.18 14.73 11.93
C ASN A 58 -4.81 14.23 10.53
N ALA A 59 -3.66 14.68 10.00
CA ALA A 59 -3.09 14.15 8.76
C ALA A 59 -3.11 12.61 8.75
N THR A 60 -2.98 12.00 9.93
CA THR A 60 -3.18 10.57 10.23
C THR A 60 -4.49 9.97 9.70
N THR A 61 -5.64 10.60 9.93
CA THR A 61 -6.97 10.04 9.57
C THR A 61 -7.30 10.25 8.09
N GLN A 62 -6.78 11.32 7.48
CA GLN A 62 -7.02 11.59 6.06
C GLN A 62 -6.15 10.71 5.15
N CYS A 63 -4.88 10.51 5.50
CA CYS A 63 -3.99 9.58 4.79
C CYS A 63 -4.51 8.15 4.83
N SER A 64 -5.01 7.68 5.98
CA SER A 64 -5.51 6.31 6.12
C SER A 64 -6.69 6.01 5.20
N LEU A 65 -7.60 6.97 5.00
CA LEU A 65 -8.72 6.80 4.07
C LEU A 65 -8.23 6.73 2.62
N SER A 66 -7.26 7.57 2.23
CA SER A 66 -6.65 7.51 0.90
C SER A 66 -5.97 6.15 0.64
N TRP A 67 -5.25 5.62 1.63
CA TRP A 67 -4.60 4.30 1.53
C TRP A 67 -5.61 3.15 1.44
N ALA A 68 -6.74 3.28 2.14
CA ALA A 68 -7.84 2.33 2.05
C ALA A 68 -8.48 2.36 0.66
N THR A 69 -8.76 3.55 0.11
CA THR A 69 -9.27 3.71 -1.26
C THR A 69 -8.32 3.10 -2.29
N ASP A 70 -7.03 3.47 -2.23
CA ASP A 70 -5.97 2.93 -3.12
C ASP A 70 -5.89 1.40 -3.09
N THR A 71 -6.04 0.79 -1.91
CA THR A 71 -6.03 -0.68 -1.80
C THR A 71 -7.33 -1.30 -2.31
N ASN A 72 -8.46 -0.64 -2.06
CA ASN A 72 -9.77 -1.12 -2.50
C ASN A 72 -9.95 -1.07 -4.03
N GLU A 73 -9.23 -0.19 -4.73
CA GLU A 73 -9.24 -0.12 -6.20
C GLU A 73 -8.78 -1.42 -6.88
N ILE A 74 -8.02 -2.26 -6.18
CA ILE A 74 -7.58 -3.58 -6.69
C ILE A 74 -8.72 -4.62 -6.58
N ASN A 75 -9.64 -4.46 -5.62
CA ASN A 75 -10.62 -5.48 -5.31
C ASN A 75 -11.56 -5.78 -6.48
N CYS A 76 -12.16 -4.75 -7.08
CA CYS A 76 -13.12 -4.94 -8.16
C CYS A 76 -12.49 -5.54 -9.43
N PRO A 77 -11.45 -4.95 -10.05
CA PRO A 77 -10.94 -5.41 -11.34
C PRO A 77 -10.05 -6.67 -11.26
N PHE A 78 -9.64 -7.09 -10.06
CA PHE A 78 -8.77 -8.25 -9.92
C PHE A 78 -9.36 -9.32 -8.99
N VAL A 79 -9.63 -8.98 -7.73
CA VAL A 79 -10.04 -9.99 -6.73
C VAL A 79 -11.42 -10.55 -7.05
N TRP A 80 -12.43 -9.68 -7.15
CA TRP A 80 -13.81 -10.09 -7.39
C TRP A 80 -14.03 -10.53 -8.82
N GLU A 81 -13.48 -9.81 -9.81
CA GLU A 81 -13.59 -10.21 -11.21
C GLU A 81 -13.03 -11.62 -11.48
N SER A 82 -11.98 -12.05 -10.78
CA SER A 82 -11.43 -13.41 -10.91
C SER A 82 -12.39 -14.49 -10.41
N ILE A 83 -13.10 -14.23 -9.31
CA ILE A 83 -14.04 -15.17 -8.70
C ILE A 83 -15.39 -15.15 -9.44
N ASP A 84 -15.89 -13.97 -9.80
CA ASP A 84 -17.18 -13.83 -10.48
C ASP A 84 -17.18 -14.50 -11.85
N LYS A 85 -16.04 -14.44 -12.58
CA LYS A 85 -15.87 -15.16 -13.85
C LYS A 85 -15.71 -16.67 -13.69
N ASN A 86 -15.14 -17.12 -12.58
CA ASN A 86 -14.94 -18.53 -12.30
C ASN A 86 -15.03 -18.81 -10.78
N PRO A 87 -16.24 -19.10 -10.26
CA PRO A 87 -16.43 -19.32 -8.83
C PRO A 87 -15.65 -20.51 -8.27
N ASN A 88 -15.25 -21.45 -9.12
CA ASN A 88 -14.47 -22.64 -8.76
C ASN A 88 -12.97 -22.48 -9.08
N LEU A 89 -12.48 -21.24 -9.27
CA LEU A 89 -11.09 -20.96 -9.58
C LEU A 89 -10.14 -21.48 -8.49
N ASP A 90 -9.15 -22.27 -8.89
CA ASP A 90 -8.03 -22.63 -8.00
C ASP A 90 -7.14 -21.39 -7.75
N LEU A 91 -7.21 -20.87 -6.53
CA LEU A 91 -6.43 -19.71 -6.09
C LEU A 91 -4.94 -20.01 -5.89
N GLY A 92 -4.55 -21.29 -5.92
CA GLY A 92 -3.19 -21.75 -5.71
C GLY A 92 -2.27 -21.55 -6.92
N GLN A 93 -2.78 -21.52 -8.16
CA GLN A 93 -1.92 -21.54 -9.34
C GLN A 93 -1.89 -20.22 -10.10
N GLY A 94 -2.67 -20.13 -11.19
CA GLY A 94 -2.66 -18.97 -12.08
C GLY A 94 -3.04 -17.68 -11.35
N TYR A 95 -4.06 -17.74 -10.49
CA TYR A 95 -4.46 -16.62 -9.65
C TYR A 95 -3.32 -16.14 -8.75
N TYR A 96 -2.65 -17.06 -8.05
CA TYR A 96 -1.50 -16.72 -7.20
C TYR A 96 -0.42 -15.99 -7.99
N LYS A 97 -0.01 -16.52 -9.16
CA LYS A 97 1.02 -15.89 -10.00
C LYS A 97 0.61 -14.49 -10.45
N ALA A 98 -0.66 -14.30 -10.83
CA ALA A 98 -1.20 -13.00 -11.22
C ALA A 98 -1.33 -12.03 -10.04
N ALA A 99 -1.53 -12.55 -8.82
CA ALA A 99 -1.68 -11.76 -7.61
C ALA A 99 -0.35 -11.25 -7.02
N ILE A 100 0.78 -11.94 -7.30
CA ILE A 100 2.10 -11.60 -6.75
C ILE A 100 2.45 -10.11 -6.92
N PRO A 101 2.34 -9.50 -8.11
CA PRO A 101 2.70 -8.09 -8.29
C PRO A 101 1.88 -7.14 -7.41
N PHE A 102 0.58 -7.42 -7.23
CA PHE A 102 -0.27 -6.66 -6.33
C PHE A 102 0.12 -6.87 -4.86
N VAL A 103 0.35 -8.11 -4.46
CA VAL A 103 0.75 -8.45 -3.08
C VAL A 103 2.08 -7.78 -2.71
N ASP A 104 3.11 -7.93 -3.56
CA ASP A 104 4.43 -7.33 -3.34
C ASP A 104 4.33 -5.80 -3.25
N LYS A 105 3.59 -5.15 -4.16
CA LYS A 105 3.38 -3.71 -4.16
C LYS A 105 2.61 -3.20 -2.94
N GLN A 106 1.54 -3.90 -2.52
CA GLN A 106 0.76 -3.47 -1.35
C GLN A 106 1.54 -3.65 -0.03
N ILE A 107 2.37 -4.69 0.09
CA ILE A 107 3.26 -4.85 1.25
C ILE A 107 4.34 -3.77 1.26
N ALA A 108 4.95 -3.48 0.11
CA ALA A 108 5.92 -2.39 -0.04
C ALA A 108 5.31 -1.02 0.35
N LYS A 109 4.12 -0.70 -0.18
CA LYS A 109 3.33 0.48 0.19
C LYS A 109 3.07 0.54 1.69
N GLY A 110 2.61 -0.56 2.29
CA GLY A 110 2.32 -0.64 3.73
C GLY A 110 3.54 -0.35 4.60
N GLY A 111 4.68 -0.98 4.29
CA GLY A 111 5.95 -0.76 4.99
C GLY A 111 6.44 0.69 4.86
N TYR A 112 6.44 1.24 3.65
CA TYR A 112 6.88 2.62 3.40
C TYR A 112 5.97 3.65 4.08
N ARG A 113 4.64 3.47 4.02
CA ARG A 113 3.66 4.31 4.72
C ARG A 113 3.86 4.27 6.23
N LEU A 114 4.05 3.09 6.80
CA LEU A 114 4.31 2.93 8.24
C LEU A 114 5.61 3.62 8.65
N GLY A 115 6.71 3.42 7.92
CA GLY A 115 7.99 4.07 8.21
C GLY A 115 7.89 5.60 8.19
N THR A 116 7.29 6.16 7.13
CA THR A 116 7.05 7.61 7.03
C THR A 116 6.12 8.12 8.13
N PHE A 117 5.07 7.36 8.46
CA PHE A 117 4.16 7.72 9.53
C PHE A 117 4.86 7.74 10.89
N LEU A 118 5.63 6.70 11.22
CA LEU A 118 6.44 6.64 12.44
C LEU A 118 7.42 7.81 12.51
N ASN A 119 8.12 8.11 11.42
CA ASN A 119 9.00 9.27 11.34
C ASN A 119 8.24 10.58 11.62
N SER A 120 7.00 10.72 11.14
CA SER A 120 6.18 11.93 11.34
C SER A 120 5.71 12.13 12.78
N ILE A 121 5.46 11.04 13.53
CA ILE A 121 4.97 11.13 14.93
C ILE A 121 6.11 11.07 15.95
N LEU A 122 7.25 10.47 15.60
CA LEU A 122 8.41 10.30 16.47
C LEU A 122 9.50 11.36 16.26
N THR A 123 9.34 12.25 15.28
CA THR A 123 10.24 13.40 15.11
C THR A 123 10.08 14.34 16.31
N LYS A 124 10.95 14.15 17.30
CA LYS A 124 11.16 15.11 18.39
C LYS A 124 11.52 16.47 17.78
N LYS A 125 10.70 17.48 18.03
CA LYS A 125 11.19 18.87 18.12
C LYS A 125 11.76 19.02 19.52
N CYS A 126 13.09 18.90 19.64
CA CYS A 126 13.81 19.42 20.80
C CYS A 126 13.92 20.94 20.68
#